data_AF-A0A7C4ZKI0-F1
#
_entry.id   AF-A0A7C4ZKI0-F1
#
_cell.length_a   1.000
_cell.length_b   1.000
_cell.length_c   1.000
_cell.angle_alpha   90.00
_cell.angle_beta   90.00
_cell.angle_gamma   90.00
#
_symmetry.space_group_name_H-M   'P 1'
#
loop_
_entity.id
_entity.type
_entity.pdbx_description
1 polymer ?
#
loop_
_entity_poly.entity_id
_entity_poly.type
_entity_poly.pdbx_seq_one_letter_code
_entity_poly.pdbx_strand_id
1 'polypeptide(L)'
;MSEKESIPLEEDEALEEAQASIDLDRDKNIIVTTVAIPKDLLKQLGYIAVEEGVSRGEIIRRAIKDYLTSHNPKTKDHAEKVKKLIELKNKLS
;
A
#
# COMPACT_ATOMS: atom_id res chain seq x y z
N MET A 1 -3.38 -57.48 -20.79
CA MET A 1 -2.49 -57.24 -19.64
C MET A 1 -2.14 -55.77 -19.71
N SER A 2 -2.70 -54.98 -18.81
CA SER A 2 -2.69 -53.51 -18.89
C SER A 2 -1.48 -52.99 -18.12
N GLU A 3 -0.62 -52.25 -18.83
CA GLU A 3 0.48 -51.48 -18.26
C GLU A 3 -0.12 -50.47 -17.27
N LYS A 4 0.34 -50.53 -16.02
CA LYS A 4 0.03 -49.52 -15.02
C LYS A 4 1.05 -48.40 -15.18
N GLU A 5 0.63 -47.33 -15.84
CA GLU A 5 1.31 -46.04 -15.85
C GLU A 5 1.44 -45.53 -14.42
N SER A 6 2.68 -45.36 -13.97
CA SER A 6 3.04 -44.65 -12.74
C SER A 6 3.10 -43.16 -13.06
N ILE A 7 2.11 -42.41 -12.60
CA ILE A 7 2.04 -40.95 -12.70
C ILE A 7 3.01 -40.35 -11.67
N PRO A 8 3.90 -39.41 -12.04
CA PRO A 8 4.75 -38.69 -11.09
C PRO A 8 3.93 -37.70 -10.25
N LEU A 9 4.32 -37.56 -8.99
CA LEU A 9 3.78 -36.64 -7.99
C LEU A 9 3.94 -35.18 -8.45
N GLU A 10 2.89 -34.59 -9.01
CA GLU A 10 2.78 -33.16 -9.38
C GLU A 10 1.76 -32.44 -8.47
N GLU A 11 2.00 -32.37 -7.15
CA GLU A 11 1.06 -31.67 -6.24
C GLU A 11 1.66 -30.55 -5.39
N ASP A 12 2.98 -30.31 -5.42
CA ASP A 12 3.59 -29.24 -4.61
C ASP A 12 3.85 -27.92 -5.36
N GLU A 13 3.82 -27.89 -6.70
CA GLU A 13 4.05 -26.64 -7.47
C GLU A 13 2.77 -25.80 -7.67
N ALA A 14 1.59 -26.38 -7.48
CA ALA A 14 0.30 -25.69 -7.71
C ALA A 14 -0.09 -24.67 -6.63
N LEU A 15 0.63 -24.60 -5.51
CA LEU A 15 0.40 -23.60 -4.46
C LEU A 15 1.22 -22.31 -4.63
N GLU A 16 2.22 -22.30 -5.51
CA GLU A 16 2.96 -21.07 -5.84
C GLU A 16 2.31 -20.26 -6.98
N GLU A 17 1.56 -20.91 -7.89
CA GLU A 17 0.94 -20.22 -9.03
C GLU A 17 -0.38 -19.49 -8.71
N ALA A 18 -1.01 -19.76 -7.56
CA ALA A 18 -2.17 -18.98 -7.10
C ALA A 18 -1.79 -17.59 -6.54
N GLN A 19 -0.49 -17.29 -6.46
CA GLN A 19 0.04 -15.94 -6.28
C GLN A 19 0.23 -15.23 -7.64
N ALA A 20 -0.52 -15.64 -8.67
CA ALA A 20 -0.71 -14.90 -9.91
C ALA A 20 -1.09 -13.45 -9.59
N SER A 21 -0.04 -12.63 -9.59
CA SER A 21 0.02 -11.24 -10.00
C SER A 21 -1.35 -10.63 -10.22
N ILE A 22 -1.80 -9.87 -9.23
CA ILE A 22 -2.79 -8.83 -9.46
C ILE A 22 -2.12 -7.85 -10.43
N ASP A 23 -2.34 -8.04 -11.73
CA ASP A 23 -1.97 -7.11 -12.79
C ASP A 23 -2.74 -5.81 -12.56
N LEU A 24 -2.13 -4.91 -11.78
CA LEU A 24 -2.55 -3.51 -11.64
C LEU A 24 -1.78 -2.65 -12.66
N ASP A 25 -1.79 -3.10 -13.92
CA ASP A 25 -1.08 -2.47 -15.02
C ASP A 25 -1.90 -1.30 -15.62
N ARG A 26 -2.16 -0.26 -14.80
CA ARG A 26 -2.65 1.03 -15.31
C ARG A 26 -1.86 2.26 -14.90
N ASP A 27 -1.01 2.21 -13.89
CA ASP A 27 -0.18 3.35 -13.50
C ASP A 27 1.25 2.89 -13.17
N LYS A 28 2.16 3.10 -14.13
CA LYS A 28 3.58 2.80 -13.99
C LYS A 28 4.14 3.42 -12.71
N ASN A 29 4.51 2.56 -11.76
CA ASN A 29 5.20 2.81 -10.47
C ASN A 29 4.33 2.90 -9.19
N ILE A 30 3.26 2.12 -9.06
CA ILE A 30 2.70 1.86 -7.72
C ILE A 30 3.63 0.87 -7.00
N ILE A 31 4.55 1.38 -6.19
CA ILE A 31 5.37 0.54 -5.30
C ILE A 31 4.49 0.16 -4.10
N VAL A 32 3.99 -1.07 -4.11
CA VAL A 32 3.32 -1.65 -2.95
C VAL A 32 4.38 -2.13 -1.96
N THR A 33 4.31 -1.65 -0.71
CA THR A 33 5.24 -2.05 0.35
C THR A 33 4.47 -2.68 1.50
N THR A 34 4.92 -3.84 1.96
CA THR A 34 4.40 -4.50 3.15
C THR A 34 5.12 -3.94 4.38
N VAL A 35 4.37 -3.54 5.40
CA VAL A 35 4.90 -3.03 6.67
C VAL A 35 4.47 -3.90 7.84
N ALA A 36 5.42 -4.23 8.71
CA ALA A 36 5.14 -4.95 9.94
C ALA A 36 4.60 -3.97 10.99
N ILE A 37 3.43 -4.26 11.54
CA ILE A 37 2.77 -3.46 12.57
C ILE A 37 2.48 -4.36 13.77
N PRO A 38 2.76 -3.92 15.02
CA PRO A 38 2.38 -4.67 16.21
C PRO A 38 0.87 -4.97 16.24
N LYS A 39 0.50 -6.18 16.67
CA LYS A 39 -0.90 -6.65 16.65
C LYS A 39 -1.85 -5.73 17.43
N ASP A 40 -1.40 -5.21 18.57
CA ASP A 40 -2.24 -4.34 19.40
C ASP A 40 -2.50 -2.98 18.72
N LEU A 41 -1.48 -2.43 18.05
CA LEU A 41 -1.63 -1.22 17.27
C LEU A 41 -2.56 -1.43 16.06
N LEU A 42 -2.45 -2.59 15.40
CA LEU A 42 -3.34 -2.94 14.28
C LEU A 42 -4.81 -3.02 14.72
N LYS A 43 -5.09 -3.51 15.94
CA LYS A 43 -6.44 -3.50 16.52
C LYS A 43 -6.95 -2.08 16.73
N GLN A 44 -6.13 -1.21 17.34
CA GLN A 44 -6.47 0.20 17.56
C GLN A 44 -6.78 0.93 16.25
N LEU A 45 -5.94 0.74 15.23
CA LEU A 45 -6.17 1.27 13.89
C LEU A 45 -7.49 0.77 13.27
N GLY A 46 -7.89 -0.46 13.59
CA GLY A 46 -9.19 -1.01 13.18
C GLY A 46 -10.37 -0.24 13.77
N TYR A 47 -10.33 0.06 15.08
CA TYR A 47 -11.38 0.84 15.73
C TYR A 47 -11.49 2.26 15.15
N ILE A 48 -10.35 2.94 14.99
CA ILE A 48 -10.31 4.29 14.42
C ILE A 48 -10.86 4.30 12.98
N ALA A 49 -10.46 3.31 12.17
CA ALA A 49 -10.93 3.19 10.81
C ALA A 49 -12.46 2.99 10.73
N VAL A 50 -13.04 2.21 11.64
CA VAL A 50 -14.51 2.02 11.73
C VAL A 50 -15.20 3.30 12.17
N GLU A 51 -14.68 4.00 13.17
CA GLU A 51 -15.23 5.26 13.68
C GLU A 51 -15.24 6.35 12.61
N GLU A 52 -14.16 6.45 11.83
CA GLU A 52 -14.04 7.42 10.73
C GLU A 52 -14.70 6.97 9.42
N GLY A 53 -15.18 5.73 9.32
CA GLY A 53 -15.76 5.18 8.10
C GLY A 53 -14.75 5.06 6.95
N VAL A 54 -13.47 4.83 7.24
CA VAL A 54 -12.39 4.73 6.25
C VAL A 54 -11.64 3.39 6.34
N SER A 55 -10.75 3.12 5.38
CA SER A 55 -9.91 1.91 5.43
C SER A 55 -8.73 2.08 6.39
N ARG A 56 -8.28 0.97 7.01
CA ARG A 56 -7.04 0.95 7.81
C ARG A 56 -5.82 1.49 7.05
N GLY A 57 -5.72 1.16 5.76
CA GLY A 57 -4.63 1.64 4.90
C GLY A 57 -4.62 3.16 4.74
N GLU A 58 -5.80 3.79 4.75
CA GLU A 58 -5.91 5.24 4.71
C GLU A 58 -5.38 5.89 5.99
N ILE A 59 -5.74 5.35 7.16
CA ILE A 59 -5.21 5.82 8.45
C ILE A 59 -3.67 5.70 8.48
N ILE A 60 -3.13 4.57 8.02
CA ILE A 60 -1.68 4.34 7.96
C ILE A 60 -1.00 5.37 7.03
N ARG A 61 -1.56 5.65 5.85
CA ARG A 61 -1.01 6.66 4.93
C ARG A 61 -1.02 8.06 5.53
N ARG A 62 -2.09 8.44 6.22
CA ARG A 62 -2.17 9.73 6.93
C ARG A 62 -1.12 9.82 8.02
N ALA A 63 -1.01 8.80 8.87
CA ALA A 63 0.00 8.75 9.93
C ALA A 63 1.44 8.87 9.39
N ILE A 64 1.76 8.19 8.28
CA ILE A 64 3.07 8.31 7.61
C ILE A 64 3.29 9.74 7.11
N LYS A 65 2.29 10.34 6.45
CA LYS A 65 2.37 11.72 5.95
C LYS A 65 2.59 12.72 7.09
N ASP A 66 1.86 12.57 8.17
CA ASP A 66 1.95 13.44 9.35
C ASP A 66 3.29 13.28 10.06
N TYR A 67 3.80 12.04 10.17
CA TYR A 67 5.15 11.79 10.69
C TYR A 67 6.23 12.45 9.82
N LEU A 68 6.16 12.28 8.50
CA LEU A 68 7.14 12.85 7.57
C LEU A 68 7.12 14.38 7.56
N THR A 69 5.97 15.01 7.74
CA THR A 69 5.86 16.48 7.80
C THR A 69 6.30 17.06 9.14
N SER A 70 6.09 16.34 10.23
CA SER A 70 6.48 16.77 11.58
C SER A 70 7.97 16.54 11.87
N HIS A 71 8.56 15.46 11.36
CA HIS A 71 9.92 15.02 11.73
C HIS A 71 10.99 15.24 10.66
N ASN A 72 10.63 15.71 9.45
CA ASN A 72 11.60 15.91 8.37
C ASN A 72 11.66 17.38 7.92
N PRO A 73 12.74 18.14 8.21
CA PRO A 73 12.81 19.55 7.83
C PRO A 73 12.76 19.77 6.31
N LYS A 74 13.17 18.78 5.50
CA LYS A 74 13.16 18.86 4.03
C LYS A 74 11.76 18.77 3.40
N THR A 75 10.79 18.14 4.09
CA THR A 75 9.42 17.97 3.56
C THR A 75 8.57 19.22 3.81
N LYS A 76 8.84 20.02 4.85
CA LYS A 76 8.22 21.34 5.07
C LYS A 76 8.47 22.29 3.91
N ASP A 77 9.73 22.40 3.46
CA ASP A 77 10.10 23.22 2.31
C ASP A 77 9.38 22.78 1.02
N HIS A 78 9.17 21.47 0.83
CA HIS A 78 8.49 20.96 -0.35
C HIS A 78 6.99 21.24 -0.30
N ALA A 79 6.36 21.05 0.87
CA ALA A 79 4.95 21.37 1.07
C ALA A 79 4.66 22.87 0.87
N GLU A 80 5.53 23.76 1.34
CA GLU A 80 5.42 25.21 1.11
C GLU A 80 5.60 25.59 -0.37
N LYS A 81 6.53 24.95 -1.08
CA LYS A 81 6.71 25.15 -2.53
C LYS A 81 5.48 24.72 -3.32
N VAL A 82 4.89 23.57 -2.99
CA VAL A 82 3.65 23.10 -3.65
C VAL A 82 2.50 24.07 -3.39
N LYS A 83 2.38 24.59 -2.16
CA LYS A 83 1.33 25.57 -1.80
C LYS A 83 1.48 26.88 -2.61
N LYS A 84 2.71 27.40 -2.73
CA LYS A 84 3.01 28.57 -3.57
C LYS A 84 2.70 28.34 -5.05
N LEU A 85 2.97 27.14 -5.58
CA LEU A 85 2.66 26.81 -6.97
C LEU A 85 1.14 26.78 -7.24
N ILE A 86 0.35 26.27 -6.31
CA ILE A 86 -1.11 26.28 -6.39
C ILE A 86 -1.65 27.72 -6.38
N GLU A 87 -1.12 28.57 -5.49
CA GLU A 87 -1.51 29.99 -5.43
C GLU A 87 -1.15 30.77 -6.70
N LEU A 88 0.01 30.50 -7.31
CA LEU A 88 0.40 31.10 -8.58
C LEU A 88 -0.52 30.66 -9.72
N LYS A 89 -0.85 29.37 -9.79
CA LYS A 89 -1.77 28.84 -10.82
C LYS A 89 -3.16 29.48 -10.72
N ASN A 90 -3.66 29.69 -9.50
CA ASN A 90 -4.97 30.32 -9.27
C ASN A 90 -5.00 31.83 -9.55
N LYS A 91 -3.83 32.50 -9.60
CA LYS A 91 -3.72 33.92 -10.01
C LYS A 91 -3.55 34.10 -11.53
N LEU A 92 -3.21 33.03 -12.24
CA LEU A 92 -2.99 33.00 -13.68
C LEU A 92 -4.21 32.51 -14.47
N SER A 93 -5.28 32.09 -13.77
CA SER A 93 -6.58 31.71 -14.33
C SER A 93 -7.63 32.75 -14.01
#